data_AF-A0A973MNW1-F1
#
_entry.id   AF-A0A973MNW1-F1
#
_cell.length_a   1.000
_cell.length_b   1.000
_cell.length_c   1.000
_cell.angle_alpha   90.00
_cell.angle_beta   90.00
_cell.angle_gamma   90.00
#
_symmetry.space_group_name_H-M   'P 1'
#
loop_
_entity.id
_entity.type
_entity.pdbx_description
1 polymer ?
#
loop_
_entity_poly.entity_id
_entity_poly.type
_entity_poly.pdbx_seq_one_letter_code
_entity_poly.pdbx_strand_id
1 'polypeptide(L)'
;MDLHDFLYRHELDHRLMRLYADPAADKDAWVTIPQDAEAARALLGTASALTGHAVFAQIVRSALTAHQRYLSSETSCYALCRDTALREAFGDGEDVAYLNWAAVVLEAARIQMGDAAFGPFLRCVVEAEDAYAKRSEERAAAGV
;
A
#
# COMPACT_ATOMS: atom_id res chain seq x y z
N MET A 1 -12.45 -13.06 10.40
CA MET A 1 -11.59 -12.51 9.34
C MET A 1 -12.42 -12.57 8.07
N ASP A 2 -12.64 -11.42 7.43
CA ASP A 2 -13.43 -11.33 6.19
C ASP A 2 -12.71 -12.06 5.04
N LEU A 3 -13.45 -12.67 4.12
CA LEU A 3 -12.93 -13.29 2.90
C LEU A 3 -12.19 -12.26 2.03
N HIS A 4 -12.63 -10.99 2.11
CA HIS A 4 -11.97 -9.83 1.54
C HIS A 4 -10.50 -9.73 1.98
N ASP A 5 -10.28 -9.65 3.29
CA ASP A 5 -8.97 -9.55 3.93
C ASP A 5 -8.08 -10.74 3.54
N PHE A 6 -8.64 -11.94 3.46
CA PHE A 6 -7.88 -13.14 3.12
C PHE A 6 -7.34 -13.10 1.69
N LEU A 7 -8.18 -12.74 0.71
CA LEU A 7 -7.79 -12.72 -0.70
C LEU A 7 -6.79 -11.61 -1.01
N TYR A 8 -7.01 -10.41 -0.46
CA TYR A 8 -6.06 -9.33 -0.58
C TYR A 8 -4.71 -9.68 0.04
N ARG A 9 -4.69 -10.22 1.28
CA ARG A 9 -3.44 -10.64 1.93
C ARG A 9 -2.69 -11.69 1.12
N HIS A 10 -3.41 -12.65 0.53
CA HIS A 10 -2.80 -13.66 -0.34
C HIS A 10 -2.15 -13.03 -1.58
N GLU A 11 -2.83 -12.09 -2.24
CA GLU A 11 -2.28 -11.37 -3.40
C GLU A 11 -1.07 -10.50 -3.02
N LEU A 12 -1.10 -9.88 -1.84
CA LEU A 12 0.00 -9.07 -1.32
C LEU A 12 1.21 -9.94 -1.00
N ASP A 13 1.02 -11.06 -0.30
CA ASP A 13 2.09 -11.98 0.07
C ASP A 13 2.82 -12.51 -1.17
N HIS A 14 2.05 -12.91 -2.19
CA HIS A 14 2.62 -13.35 -3.47
C HIS A 14 3.52 -12.27 -4.09
N ARG A 15 3.10 -11.00 -4.07
CA ARG A 15 3.85 -9.90 -4.67
C ARG A 15 5.08 -9.54 -3.86
N LEU A 16 4.97 -9.51 -2.53
CA LEU A 16 6.10 -9.25 -1.65
C LEU A 16 7.16 -10.34 -1.77
N MET A 17 6.75 -11.61 -1.86
CA MET A 17 7.69 -12.71 -2.14
C MET A 17 8.44 -12.49 -3.44
N ARG A 18 7.76 -12.06 -4.52
CA ARG A 18 8.43 -11.75 -5.79
C ARG A 18 9.34 -10.52 -5.70
N LEU A 19 8.92 -9.49 -4.98
CA LEU A 19 9.70 -8.25 -4.82
C LEU A 19 11.03 -8.50 -4.10
N TYR A 20 11.00 -9.35 -3.07
CA TYR A 20 12.18 -9.66 -2.25
C TYR A 20 12.88 -10.96 -2.65
N ALA A 21 12.38 -11.66 -3.67
CA ALA A 21 13.03 -12.84 -4.19
C ALA A 21 14.42 -12.49 -4.73
N ASP A 22 15.41 -13.30 -4.36
CA ASP A 22 16.70 -13.28 -5.04
C ASP A 22 16.50 -13.79 -6.48
N PRO A 23 16.84 -13.02 -7.52
CA PRO A 23 16.76 -13.48 -8.90
C PRO A 23 17.56 -14.75 -9.21
N ALA A 24 18.57 -15.07 -8.37
CA ALA A 24 19.39 -16.26 -8.48
C ALA A 24 18.88 -17.45 -7.63
N ALA A 25 17.88 -17.24 -6.78
CA ALA A 25 17.30 -18.32 -5.98
C ALA A 25 16.42 -19.26 -6.83
N ASP A 26 16.26 -20.50 -6.34
CA ASP A 26 15.35 -21.46 -6.93
C ASP A 26 13.90 -20.93 -6.86
N LYS A 27 13.09 -21.21 -7.89
CA LYS A 27 11.70 -20.73 -8.01
C LYS A 27 10.79 -21.27 -6.92
N ASP A 28 11.17 -22.41 -6.33
CA ASP A 28 10.44 -23.07 -5.25
C ASP A 28 11.00 -22.70 -3.85
N ALA A 29 12.04 -21.86 -3.78
CA ALA A 29 12.62 -21.42 -2.52
C ALA A 29 11.69 -20.42 -1.81
N TRP A 30 11.40 -20.68 -0.54
CA TRP A 30 10.68 -19.74 0.31
C TRP A 30 11.49 -18.47 0.52
N VAL A 31 10.88 -17.32 0.22
CA VAL A 31 11.48 -16.00 0.39
C VAL A 31 11.08 -15.45 1.76
N THR A 32 12.08 -15.14 2.59
CA THR A 32 11.84 -14.42 3.85
C THR A 32 11.66 -12.93 3.54
N ILE A 33 10.49 -12.39 3.88
CA ILE A 33 10.23 -10.95 3.76
C ILE A 33 11.04 -10.21 4.83
N PRO A 34 11.72 -9.09 4.52
CA PRO A 34 12.44 -8.30 5.52
C PRO A 34 11.52 -7.83 6.65
N GLN A 35 12.02 -7.81 7.87
CA GLN A 35 11.25 -7.44 9.06
C GLN A 35 10.61 -6.05 8.96
N ASP A 36 11.31 -5.08 8.36
CA ASP A 36 10.77 -3.72 8.16
C ASP A 36 9.59 -3.71 7.18
N ALA A 37 9.60 -4.57 6.18
CA ALA A 37 8.49 -4.72 5.24
C ALA A 37 7.30 -5.45 5.89
N GLU A 38 7.54 -6.40 6.79
CA GLU A 38 6.48 -7.02 7.60
C GLU A 38 5.83 -6.00 8.54
N ALA A 39 6.63 -5.14 9.18
CA ALA A 39 6.15 -4.08 10.06
C ALA A 39 5.34 -3.04 9.27
N ALA A 40 5.84 -2.61 8.11
CA ALA A 40 5.09 -1.73 7.20
C ALA A 40 3.78 -2.36 6.73
N ARG A 41 3.76 -3.67 6.42
CA ARG A 41 2.54 -4.41 6.07
C ARG A 41 1.52 -4.36 7.22
N ALA A 42 1.95 -4.56 8.46
CA ALA A 42 1.07 -4.51 9.63
C ALA A 42 0.50 -3.11 9.87
N LEU A 43 1.32 -2.08 9.70
CA LEU A 43 0.92 -0.67 9.79
C LEU A 43 -0.15 -0.32 8.75
N LEU A 44 0.05 -0.70 7.50
CA LEU A 44 -0.95 -0.50 6.44
C LEU A 44 -2.22 -1.33 6.67
N GLY A 45 -2.10 -2.55 7.18
CA GLY A 45 -3.26 -3.36 7.59
C GLY A 45 -4.10 -2.68 8.66
N THR A 46 -3.48 -1.92 9.57
CA THR A 46 -4.19 -1.11 10.57
C THR A 46 -4.93 0.05 9.91
N ALA A 47 -4.32 0.74 8.95
CA ALA A 47 -5.00 1.79 8.18
C ALA A 47 -6.21 1.25 7.41
N SER A 48 -6.07 0.08 6.77
CA SER A 48 -7.19 -0.60 6.09
C SER A 48 -8.33 -0.93 7.05
N ALA A 49 -8.03 -1.52 8.22
CA ALA A 49 -9.04 -1.86 9.21
C ALA A 49 -9.80 -0.64 9.76
N LEU A 50 -9.15 0.52 9.86
CA LEU A 50 -9.75 1.75 10.38
C LEU A 50 -10.57 2.51 9.34
N THR A 51 -10.16 2.47 8.06
CA THR A 51 -10.72 3.32 7.00
C THR A 51 -11.65 2.56 6.05
N GLY A 52 -11.59 1.23 6.05
CA GLY A 52 -12.22 0.41 5.04
C GLY A 52 -11.42 0.37 3.74
N HIS A 53 -11.61 -0.71 2.97
CA HIS A 53 -10.73 -1.01 1.84
C HIS A 53 -10.75 0.03 0.71
N ALA A 54 -11.91 0.59 0.38
CA ALA A 54 -12.00 1.59 -0.69
C ALA A 54 -11.18 2.86 -0.38
N VAL A 55 -11.28 3.35 0.86
CA VAL A 55 -10.52 4.51 1.34
C VAL A 55 -9.03 4.16 1.46
N PHE A 56 -8.71 2.98 1.97
CA PHE A 56 -7.34 2.49 2.04
C PHE A 56 -6.67 2.41 0.66
N ALA A 57 -7.35 1.88 -0.34
CA ALA A 57 -6.81 1.79 -1.70
C ALA A 57 -6.48 3.18 -2.26
N GLN A 58 -7.32 4.19 -1.99
CA GLN A 58 -7.04 5.57 -2.36
C GLN A 58 -5.83 6.14 -1.59
N ILE A 59 -5.76 5.92 -0.27
CA ILE A 59 -4.62 6.34 0.57
C ILE A 59 -3.29 5.79 0.03
N VAL A 60 -3.21 4.49 -0.29
CA VAL A 60 -1.98 3.85 -0.78
C VAL A 60 -1.60 4.40 -2.16
N ARG A 61 -2.57 4.63 -3.05
CA ARG A 61 -2.29 5.26 -4.36
C ARG A 61 -1.77 6.69 -4.19
N SER A 62 -2.38 7.49 -3.33
CA SER A 62 -1.88 8.83 -2.99
C SER A 62 -0.46 8.78 -2.44
N ALA A 63 -0.14 7.80 -1.57
CA ALA A 63 1.21 7.61 -1.06
C ALA A 63 2.22 7.28 -2.17
N LEU A 64 1.84 6.43 -3.12
CA LEU A 64 2.70 6.08 -4.25
C LEU A 64 2.94 7.29 -5.16
N THR A 65 1.89 8.05 -5.47
CA THR A 65 1.99 9.31 -6.23
C THR A 65 2.87 10.32 -5.51
N ALA A 66 2.68 10.49 -4.19
CA ALA A 66 3.49 11.38 -3.37
C ALA A 66 4.97 10.99 -3.38
N HIS A 67 5.26 9.68 -3.26
CA HIS A 67 6.63 9.19 -3.29
C HIS A 67 7.29 9.40 -4.66
N GLN A 68 6.57 9.18 -5.76
CA GLN A 68 7.06 9.49 -7.11
C GLN A 68 7.35 10.99 -7.28
N ARG A 69 6.46 11.86 -6.81
CA ARG A 69 6.66 13.32 -6.83
C ARG A 69 7.89 13.72 -6.02
N TYR A 70 8.03 13.17 -4.82
CA TYR A 70 9.17 13.38 -3.93
C TYR A 70 10.50 13.00 -4.61
N LEU A 71 10.57 11.81 -5.24
CA LEU A 71 11.78 11.38 -5.95
C LEU A 71 12.09 12.22 -7.21
N SER A 72 11.08 12.84 -7.82
CA SER A 72 11.24 13.69 -9.00
C SER A 72 11.51 15.17 -8.68
N SER A 73 11.34 15.59 -7.43
CA SER A 73 11.46 16.98 -7.01
C SER A 73 12.75 17.20 -6.23
N GLU A 74 13.57 18.16 -6.67
CA GLU A 74 14.80 18.53 -5.94
C GLU A 74 14.52 19.33 -4.66
N THR A 75 13.31 19.87 -4.49
CA THR A 75 13.01 20.87 -3.44
C THR A 75 11.87 20.49 -2.50
N SER A 76 11.08 19.46 -2.80
CA SER A 76 9.93 19.08 -1.99
C SER A 76 10.27 17.96 -1.02
N CYS A 77 9.85 18.08 0.24
CA CYS A 77 9.93 16.97 1.19
C CYS A 77 8.75 16.01 0.99
N TYR A 78 8.94 14.73 1.35
CA TYR A 78 7.91 13.71 1.20
C TYR A 78 6.60 14.07 1.92
N ALA A 79 6.67 14.67 3.12
CA ALA A 79 5.47 15.07 3.87
C ALA A 79 4.58 16.06 3.08
N LEU A 80 5.19 17.05 2.41
CA LEU A 80 4.46 17.99 1.56
C LEU A 80 3.83 17.30 0.35
N CYS A 81 4.58 16.40 -0.32
CA CYS A 81 4.06 15.63 -1.45
C CYS A 81 2.89 14.73 -1.04
N ARG A 82 2.99 14.10 0.14
CA ARG A 82 1.97 13.22 0.74
C ARG A 82 0.70 13.99 1.07
N ASP A 83 0.82 15.08 1.82
CA ASP A 83 -0.34 15.87 2.24
C ASP A 83 -1.06 16.49 1.05
N THR A 84 -0.29 16.89 0.02
CA THR A 84 -0.85 17.38 -1.25
C THR A 84 -1.61 16.27 -1.97
N ALA A 85 -1.01 15.08 -2.14
CA ALA A 85 -1.66 13.95 -2.84
C ALA A 85 -2.89 13.41 -2.08
N LEU A 86 -2.88 13.46 -0.75
CA LEU A 86 -4.04 13.11 0.08
C LEU A 86 -5.17 14.13 -0.10
N ARG A 87 -4.87 15.44 -0.04
CA ARG A 87 -5.89 16.48 -0.29
C ARG A 87 -6.46 16.42 -1.70
N GLU A 88 -5.64 16.16 -2.71
CA GLU A 88 -6.11 15.99 -4.09
C GLU A 88 -7.09 14.81 -4.24
N ALA A 89 -6.86 13.72 -3.51
CA ALA A 89 -7.68 12.51 -3.60
C ALA A 89 -9.02 12.60 -2.85
N PHE A 90 -9.03 13.25 -1.69
CA PHE A 90 -10.20 13.30 -0.79
C PHE A 90 -10.90 14.67 -0.76
N GLY A 91 -10.31 15.70 -1.39
CA GLY A 91 -10.81 17.07 -1.37
C GLY A 91 -10.72 17.74 0.01
N ASP A 92 -11.42 18.87 0.15
CA ASP A 92 -11.55 19.61 1.41
C ASP A 92 -12.70 19.09 2.30
N GLY A 93 -13.44 18.08 1.82
CA GLY A 93 -14.68 17.58 2.43
C GLY A 93 -14.78 16.06 2.37
N GLU A 94 -14.07 15.39 3.28
CA GLU A 94 -14.30 14.06 3.86
C GLU A 94 -13.30 13.92 5.04
N ASP A 95 -13.60 13.06 6.01
CA ASP A 95 -13.01 13.00 7.37
C ASP A 95 -11.49 13.30 7.45
N VAL A 96 -11.16 14.56 7.79
CA VAL A 96 -9.80 15.06 8.08
C VAL A 96 -9.07 14.18 9.10
N ALA A 97 -9.82 13.49 9.97
CA ALA A 97 -9.30 12.54 10.93
C ALA A 97 -8.57 11.36 10.27
N TYR A 98 -9.11 10.78 9.19
CA TYR A 98 -8.47 9.64 8.50
C TYR A 98 -7.22 10.07 7.76
N LEU A 99 -7.19 11.29 7.20
CA LEU A 99 -6.03 11.82 6.48
C LEU A 99 -4.82 12.01 7.40
N ASN A 100 -5.05 12.53 8.62
CA ASN A 100 -3.97 12.73 9.59
C ASN A 100 -3.39 11.39 10.08
N TRP A 101 -4.24 10.39 10.34
CA TRP A 101 -3.77 9.06 10.74
C TRP A 101 -3.05 8.34 9.59
N ALA A 102 -3.61 8.37 8.39
CA ALA A 102 -2.99 7.81 7.19
C ALA A 102 -1.62 8.45 6.95
N ALA A 103 -1.52 9.77 7.09
CA ALA A 103 -0.26 10.51 6.95
C ALA A 103 0.81 10.01 7.93
N VAL A 104 0.47 9.83 9.21
CA VAL A 104 1.39 9.32 10.24
C VAL A 104 1.82 7.88 9.95
N VAL A 105 0.89 7.01 9.60
CA VAL A 105 1.16 5.59 9.30
C VAL A 105 2.06 5.45 8.07
N LEU A 106 1.80 6.21 7.01
CA LEU A 106 2.60 6.22 5.79
C LEU A 106 4.03 6.75 6.05
N GLU A 107 4.17 7.77 6.88
CA GLU A 107 5.49 8.29 7.27
C GLU A 107 6.28 7.25 8.07
N ALA A 108 5.63 6.60 9.03
CA ALA A 108 6.26 5.57 9.85
C ALA A 108 6.71 4.37 9.00
N ALA A 109 5.86 3.91 8.07
CA ALA A 109 6.20 2.85 7.13
C ALA A 109 7.39 3.24 6.23
N ARG A 110 7.40 4.46 5.68
CA ARG A 110 8.51 4.97 4.87
C ARG A 110 9.82 5.02 5.66
N ILE A 111 9.80 5.54 6.89
CA ILE A 111 11.00 5.64 7.73
C ILE A 111 11.55 4.26 8.07
N GLN A 112 10.69 3.29 8.41
CA GLN A 112 11.13 1.92 8.73
C GLN A 112 11.76 1.24 7.51
N MET A 113 11.15 1.37 6.33
CA MET A 113 11.63 0.68 5.12
C MET A 113 12.78 1.39 4.41
N GLY A 114 12.86 2.70 4.54
CA GLY A 114 13.71 3.57 3.73
C GLY A 114 13.12 3.87 2.35
N ASP A 115 13.53 5.02 1.80
CA ASP A 115 12.97 5.57 0.55
C ASP A 115 13.15 4.65 -0.66
N ALA A 116 14.25 3.90 -0.72
CA ALA A 116 14.52 3.01 -1.85
C ALA A 116 13.55 1.82 -1.92
N ALA A 117 13.10 1.30 -0.76
CA ALA A 117 12.23 0.14 -0.69
C ALA A 117 10.73 0.51 -0.62
N PHE A 118 10.42 1.70 -0.13
CA PHE A 118 9.04 2.14 0.11
C PHE A 118 8.20 2.22 -1.17
N GLY A 119 8.72 2.79 -2.25
CA GLY A 119 8.02 2.87 -3.54
C GLY A 119 7.69 1.51 -4.19
N PRO A 120 8.67 0.61 -4.34
CA PRO A 120 8.41 -0.76 -4.77
C PRO A 120 7.38 -1.49 -3.90
N PHE A 121 7.46 -1.31 -2.57
CA PHE A 121 6.49 -1.91 -1.65
C PHE A 121 5.06 -1.39 -1.86
N LEU A 122 4.87 -0.06 -1.95
CA LEU A 122 3.56 0.53 -2.23
C LEU A 122 2.97 0.05 -3.56
N ARG A 123 3.80 -0.20 -4.58
CA ARG A 123 3.34 -0.81 -5.84
C ARG A 123 2.77 -2.21 -5.62
N CYS A 124 3.44 -3.06 -4.84
CA CYS A 124 2.90 -4.39 -4.50
C CYS A 124 1.55 -4.29 -3.78
N VAL A 125 1.38 -3.32 -2.88
CA VAL A 125 0.11 -3.06 -2.19
C VAL A 125 -0.99 -2.66 -3.18
N VAL A 126 -0.73 -1.68 -4.06
CA VAL A 126 -1.70 -1.24 -5.08
C VAL A 126 -2.08 -2.37 -6.04
N GLU A 127 -1.10 -3.13 -6.52
CA GLU A 127 -1.35 -4.25 -7.45
C GLU A 127 -2.12 -5.41 -6.80
N ALA A 128 -1.97 -5.60 -5.48
CA ALA A 128 -2.74 -6.57 -4.72
C ALA A 128 -4.20 -6.11 -4.56
N GLU A 129 -4.43 -4.82 -4.27
CA GLU A 129 -5.77 -4.22 -4.27
C GLU A 129 -6.45 -4.33 -5.64
N ASP A 130 -5.73 -4.03 -6.74
CA ASP A 130 -6.26 -4.11 -8.11
C ASP A 130 -6.67 -5.55 -8.48
N ALA A 131 -5.84 -6.53 -8.14
CA ALA A 131 -6.16 -7.94 -8.41
C ALA A 131 -7.35 -8.44 -7.56
N TYR A 132 -7.46 -7.96 -6.32
CA TYR A 132 -8.61 -8.25 -5.50
C TYR A 132 -9.89 -7.64 -6.10
N ALA A 133 -9.87 -6.34 -6.43
CA ALA A 133 -11.03 -5.63 -6.99
C ALA A 133 -11.56 -6.34 -8.24
N LYS A 134 -10.66 -6.72 -9.16
CA LYS A 134 -11.01 -7.48 -10.37
C LYS A 134 -11.70 -8.81 -10.06
N ARG A 135 -11.19 -9.58 -9.08
CA ARG A 135 -11.82 -10.85 -8.67
C ARG A 135 -13.17 -10.65 -7.98
N SER A 136 -13.33 -9.55 -7.25
CA SER A 136 -14.61 -9.18 -6.63
C SER A 136 -15.66 -8.89 -7.69
N GLU A 137 -15.31 -8.10 -8.71
CA GLU A 137 -16.17 -7.81 -9.86
C GLU A 137 -16.53 -9.07 -10.67
N GLU A 138 -15.57 -9.96 -10.92
CA GLU A 138 -15.79 -11.23 -11.62
C GLU A 138 -16.79 -12.14 -10.87
N ARG A 139 -16.74 -12.17 -9.52
CA ARG A 139 -17.67 -12.94 -8.70
C ARG A 139 -19.07 -12.32 -8.68
N ALA A 140 -19.15 -11.01 -8.53
CA ALA A 140 -20.41 -10.27 -8.61
C ALA A 140 -21.09 -10.48 -9.98
N ALA A 141 -20.31 -10.48 -11.07
CA ALA A 141 -20.80 -10.78 -12.42
C ALA A 141 -21.21 -12.26 -12.60
N ALA A 142 -20.59 -13.18 -11.88
CA ALA A 142 -20.95 -14.60 -11.86
C ALA A 142 -22.19 -14.91 -10.99
N GLY A 143 -22.74 -13.92 -10.27
CA GLY A 143 -23.89 -14.09 -9.39
C GLY A 143 -23.59 -14.92 -8.14
N VAL A 144 -22.32 -14.97 -7.71
CA VAL A 144 -21.83 -15.68 -6.52
C VAL A 144 -21.45 -14.68 -5.44
#